data_AF-A0A9E5N9S1-F1
#
_entry.id   AF-A0A9E5N9S1-F1
#
_cell.length_a   1.000
_cell.length_b   1.000
_cell.length_c   1.000
_cell.angle_alpha   90.00
_cell.angle_beta   90.00
_cell.angle_gamma   90.00
#
_symmetry.space_group_name_H-M   'P 1'
#
loop_
_entity.id
_entity.type
_entity.pdbx_description
1 polymer ?
#
loop_
_entity_poly.entity_id
_entity_poly.type
_entity_poly.pdbx_seq_one_letter_code
_entity_poly.pdbx_strand_id
1 'polypeptide(L)'
;SDFNLPALLRKNESEIAFANRSVIRSLAAGENAGRTYAASAVYLDEFAHSPWAEEIYQAAAPTTARGGRLTIVSTPKGKANAFFRLFQQATLDRSQFRLMRVHWSECPDYNPDGWNMADENERLEEALASDWYKRHRSLYTDEQWA
;
A
#
# COMPACT_ATOMS: atom_id res chain seq x y z
N SER A 1 -12.63 13.29 18.62
CA SER A 1 -13.18 11.98 18.21
C SER A 1 -12.53 10.92 19.07
N ASP A 2 -13.34 10.32 19.93
CA ASP A 2 -12.99 9.37 21.00
C ASP A 2 -12.65 7.98 20.45
N PHE A 3 -11.46 7.81 19.87
CA PHE A 3 -11.00 6.49 19.42
C PHE A 3 -10.52 5.56 20.56
N ASN A 4 -10.71 5.95 21.84
CA ASN A 4 -10.19 5.25 23.02
C ASN A 4 -8.77 4.69 22.78
N LEU A 5 -7.90 5.53 22.24
CA LEU A 5 -6.55 5.11 21.85
C LEU A 5 -5.74 4.81 23.13
N PRO A 6 -4.96 3.73 23.15
CA PRO A 6 -4.10 3.44 24.28
C PRO A 6 -3.10 4.59 24.48
N ALA A 7 -2.80 4.92 25.74
CA ALA A 7 -1.86 5.99 26.06
C ALA A 7 -0.49 5.73 25.41
N LEU A 8 0.12 6.79 24.87
CA LEU A 8 1.44 6.74 24.25
C LEU A 8 2.53 6.64 25.32
N LEU A 9 3.39 5.63 25.24
CA LEU A 9 4.51 5.43 26.18
C LEU A 9 5.85 5.91 25.60
N ARG A 10 6.08 5.69 24.30
CA ARG A 10 7.32 6.09 23.61
C ARG A 10 7.02 6.45 22.16
N LYS A 11 7.68 7.50 21.66
CA LYS A 11 7.66 7.92 20.27
C LYS A 11 9.05 8.43 19.87
N ASN A 12 9.63 7.81 18.85
CA ASN A 12 10.81 8.31 18.16
C ASN A 12 10.61 8.16 16.63
N GLU A 13 11.65 8.42 15.83
CA GLU A 13 11.57 8.41 14.37
C GLU A 13 11.18 7.04 13.78
N SER A 14 11.55 5.94 14.44
CA SER A 14 11.37 4.58 13.91
C SER A 14 10.46 3.70 14.76
N GLU A 15 9.94 4.19 15.89
CA GLU A 15 9.13 3.39 16.81
C GLU A 15 8.11 4.21 17.59
N ILE A 16 6.91 3.63 17.71
CA ILE A 16 5.83 4.10 18.58
C ILE A 16 5.38 2.94 19.47
N ALA A 17 5.33 3.15 20.78
CA ALA A 17 4.88 2.16 21.75
C ALA A 17 3.73 2.68 22.62
N PHE A 18 2.77 1.81 22.89
CA PHE A 18 1.51 2.13 23.57
C PHE A 18 1.34 1.38 24.90
N ALA A 19 0.50 1.89 25.79
CA ALA A 19 0.27 1.35 27.14
C ALA A 19 -0.31 -0.07 27.15
N ASN A 20 -0.98 -0.47 26.06
CA ASN A 20 -1.48 -1.83 25.86
C ASN A 20 -0.39 -2.83 25.39
N ARG A 21 0.88 -2.41 25.35
CA ARG A 21 2.05 -3.16 24.88
C ARG A 21 2.12 -3.36 23.35
N SER A 22 1.25 -2.73 22.57
CA SER A 22 1.41 -2.66 21.12
C SER A 22 2.61 -1.77 20.75
N VAL A 23 3.31 -2.15 19.68
CA VAL A 23 4.46 -1.41 19.16
C VAL A 23 4.37 -1.38 17.63
N ILE A 24 4.57 -0.20 17.05
CA ILE A 24 4.72 0.01 15.61
C ILE A 24 6.19 0.37 15.36
N ARG A 25 6.83 -0.30 14.40
CA ARG A 25 8.23 -0.06 14.03
C ARG A 25 8.34 0.22 12.53
N SER A 26 9.11 1.25 12.19
CA SER A 26 9.57 1.51 10.83
C SER A 26 10.95 0.89 10.66
N LEU A 27 11.12 0.12 9.58
CA LEU A 27 12.37 -0.52 9.23
C LEU A 27 12.76 -0.05 7.82
N ALA A 28 14.03 0.28 7.63
CA ALA A 28 14.54 0.51 6.29
C ALA A 28 14.41 -0.77 5.46
N ALA A 29 13.97 -0.63 4.21
CA ALA A 29 14.01 -1.73 3.25
C ALA A 29 15.47 -2.10 3.01
N GLY A 30 15.81 -3.35 3.31
CA GLY A 30 17.14 -3.92 3.14
C GLY A 30 17.03 -5.44 3.09
N GLU A 31 18.08 -6.12 2.63
CA GLU A 31 18.11 -7.58 2.44
C GLU A 31 17.68 -8.39 3.69
N ASN A 32 17.98 -7.85 4.88
CA ASN A 32 17.67 -8.48 6.16
C ASN A 32 16.41 -7.93 6.85
N ALA A 33 15.67 -7.03 6.19
CA ALA A 33 14.45 -6.47 6.77
C ALA A 33 13.39 -7.56 6.99
N GLY A 34 12.68 -7.48 8.12
CA GLY A 34 11.62 -8.43 8.49
C GLY A 34 12.09 -9.75 9.11
N ARG A 35 13.36 -10.15 8.98
CA ARG A 35 13.87 -11.45 9.50
C ARG A 35 13.88 -11.53 11.03
N THR A 36 14.09 -10.41 11.71
CA THR A 36 14.36 -10.38 13.16
C THR A 36 13.10 -10.14 14.01
N TYR A 37 11.95 -9.87 13.40
CA TYR A 37 10.76 -9.41 14.13
C TYR A 37 9.56 -10.36 13.96
N ALA A 38 9.00 -10.81 15.08
CA ALA A 38 7.71 -11.49 15.12
C ALA A 38 6.59 -10.44 15.16
N ALA A 39 6.24 -9.89 14.00
CA ALA A 39 5.15 -8.94 13.88
C ALA A 39 3.78 -9.66 13.78
N SER A 40 2.72 -9.04 14.31
CA SER A 40 1.33 -9.49 14.07
C SER A 40 0.72 -8.88 12.80
N ALA A 41 1.30 -7.80 12.29
CA ALA A 41 0.96 -7.17 11.03
C ALA A 41 2.23 -6.59 10.38
N VAL A 42 2.41 -6.83 9.08
CA VAL A 42 3.52 -6.30 8.28
C VAL A 42 2.95 -5.50 7.13
N TYR A 43 3.48 -4.29 6.93
CA TYR A 43 3.18 -3.42 5.80
C TYR A 43 4.44 -3.27 4.97
N LEU A 44 4.36 -3.61 3.69
CA LEU A 44 5.43 -3.42 2.71
C LEU A 44 5.01 -2.27 1.81
N ASP A 45 5.70 -1.14 1.94
CA ASP A 45 5.46 0.08 1.17
C ASP A 45 6.41 0.17 -0.02
N GLU A 46 5.94 0.78 -1.11
CA GLU A 46 6.63 0.88 -2.41
C GLU A 46 7.32 -0.41 -2.87
N PHE A 47 6.64 -1.54 -2.66
CA PHE A 47 7.25 -2.86 -2.75
C PHE A 47 7.80 -3.21 -4.14
N ALA A 48 7.12 -2.80 -5.22
CA ALA A 48 7.58 -3.05 -6.60
C ALA A 48 8.89 -2.31 -6.92
N HIS A 49 9.19 -1.25 -6.18
CA HIS A 49 10.37 -0.42 -6.39
C HIS A 49 11.57 -0.83 -5.54
N SER A 50 11.36 -1.67 -4.52
CA SER A 50 12.44 -2.14 -3.65
C SER A 50 13.40 -3.08 -4.38
N PRO A 51 14.73 -2.87 -4.29
CA PRO A 51 15.71 -3.79 -4.86
C PRO A 51 15.79 -5.12 -4.10
N TRP A 52 15.23 -5.20 -2.88
CA TRP A 52 15.21 -6.41 -2.04
C TRP A 52 13.79 -6.99 -1.87
N ALA A 53 12.90 -6.72 -2.83
CA ALA A 53 11.50 -7.12 -2.73
C ALA A 53 11.34 -8.63 -2.48
N GLU A 54 12.11 -9.48 -3.15
CA GLU A 54 12.01 -10.92 -2.96
C GLU A 54 12.45 -11.34 -1.55
N GLU A 55 13.61 -10.87 -1.10
CA GLU A 55 14.17 -11.20 0.20
C GLU A 55 13.27 -10.73 1.35
N ILE A 56 12.73 -9.52 1.23
CA ILE A 56 11.78 -8.95 2.18
C ILE A 56 10.49 -9.79 2.21
N TYR A 57 9.96 -10.18 1.04
CA TYR A 57 8.76 -11.02 0.98
C TYR A 57 9.00 -12.39 1.60
N GLN A 58 10.11 -13.05 1.28
CA GLN A 58 10.45 -14.36 1.88
C GLN A 58 10.62 -14.27 3.40
N ALA A 59 11.13 -13.15 3.92
CA ALA A 59 11.22 -12.91 5.35
C ALA A 59 9.85 -12.62 6.00
N ALA A 60 8.98 -11.88 5.32
CA ALA A 60 7.69 -11.43 5.85
C ALA A 60 6.57 -12.48 5.72
N ALA A 61 6.53 -13.25 4.64
CA ALA A 61 5.46 -14.19 4.31
C ALA A 61 5.13 -15.19 5.44
N PRO A 62 6.11 -15.75 6.19
CA PRO A 62 5.81 -16.63 7.33
C PRO A 62 4.97 -15.99 8.45
N THR A 63 4.85 -14.66 8.50
CA THR A 63 4.00 -13.95 9.46
C THR A 63 2.54 -14.37 9.36
N THR A 64 2.04 -14.63 8.15
CA THR A 64 0.63 -15.01 7.93
C THR A 64 0.31 -16.39 8.48
N ALA A 65 1.27 -17.33 8.43
CA ALA A 65 1.11 -18.68 8.97
C ALA A 65 0.91 -18.70 10.50
N ARG A 66 1.31 -17.63 11.21
CA ARG A 66 1.16 -17.48 12.66
C ARG A 66 -0.10 -16.69 13.05
N GLY A 67 -1.03 -16.50 12.12
CA GLY A 67 -2.23 -15.68 12.32
C GLY A 67 -2.00 -14.18 12.17
N GLY A 68 -0.82 -13.77 11.70
CA GLY A 68 -0.53 -12.38 11.37
C GLY A 68 -1.09 -11.95 10.02
N ARG A 69 -0.94 -10.66 9.69
CA ARG A 69 -1.40 -10.09 8.42
C ARG A 69 -0.23 -9.50 7.63
N LEU A 70 -0.28 -9.65 6.32
CA LEU A 70 0.68 -9.05 5.40
C LEU A 70 -0.10 -8.17 4.41
N THR A 71 0.22 -6.88 4.41
CA THR A 71 -0.32 -5.89 3.48
C THR A 71 0.83 -5.38 2.61
N ILE A 72 0.64 -5.42 1.30
CA ILE A 72 1.64 -4.96 0.33
C ILE A 72 1.01 -3.84 -0.47
N VAL A 73 1.65 -2.68 -0.47
CA VAL A 73 1.23 -1.47 -1.19
C VAL A 73 2.37 -1.07 -2.12
N SER A 74 2.04 -0.77 -3.37
CA SER A 74 2.98 -0.28 -4.36
C SER A 74 2.25 0.21 -5.58
N THR A 75 2.93 1.03 -6.36
CA THR A 75 2.53 1.29 -7.74
C THR A 75 3.17 0.30 -8.71
N PRO A 76 2.58 0.08 -9.91
CA PRO A 76 3.09 -0.91 -10.86
C PRO A 76 4.47 -0.55 -11.42
N LYS A 77 5.41 -1.51 -11.44
CA LYS A 77 6.77 -1.32 -12.01
C LYS A 77 7.13 -2.40 -13.03
N GLY A 78 6.46 -2.39 -14.18
CA GLY A 78 6.61 -3.46 -15.18
C GLY A 78 6.14 -4.84 -14.66
N LYS A 79 6.43 -5.89 -15.43
CA LYS A 79 5.89 -7.25 -15.19
C LYS A 79 6.88 -8.24 -14.57
N ALA A 80 8.16 -7.91 -14.59
CA ALA A 80 9.24 -8.81 -14.16
C ALA A 80 9.68 -8.53 -12.70
N ASN A 81 8.74 -8.44 -11.76
CA ASN A 81 9.04 -8.19 -10.35
C ASN A 81 8.11 -9.00 -9.41
N ALA A 82 8.44 -9.03 -8.12
CA ALA A 82 7.68 -9.76 -7.11
C ALA A 82 6.25 -9.22 -6.93
N PHE A 83 6.07 -7.90 -6.95
CA PHE A 83 4.75 -7.27 -6.82
C PHE A 83 3.78 -7.72 -7.92
N PHE A 84 4.19 -7.66 -9.19
CA PHE A 84 3.36 -8.08 -10.33
C PHE A 84 2.98 -9.56 -10.25
N ARG A 85 3.91 -10.43 -9.84
CA ARG A 85 3.63 -11.86 -9.65
C ARG A 85 2.57 -12.08 -8.56
N LEU A 86 2.70 -11.42 -7.41
CA LEU A 86 1.73 -11.52 -6.32
C LEU A 86 0.37 -10.94 -6.73
N PHE A 87 0.37 -9.78 -7.39
CA PHE A 87 -0.83 -9.16 -7.96
C PHE A 87 -1.55 -10.09 -8.95
N GLN A 88 -0.82 -10.72 -9.87
CA GLN A 88 -1.39 -11.65 -10.84
C GLN A 88 -1.95 -12.90 -10.15
N GLN A 89 -1.25 -13.45 -9.16
CA GLN A 89 -1.75 -14.58 -8.37
C GLN A 89 -3.03 -14.22 -7.62
N ALA A 90 -3.12 -13.02 -7.03
CA ALA A 90 -4.35 -12.54 -6.37
C ALA A 90 -5.49 -12.33 -7.37
N THR A 91 -5.21 -11.76 -8.54
CA THR A 91 -6.20 -11.53 -9.61
C THR A 91 -6.78 -12.82 -10.15
N LEU A 92 -5.97 -13.88 -10.23
CA LEU A 92 -6.39 -15.21 -10.71
C LEU A 92 -6.98 -16.09 -9.59
N ASP A 93 -7.18 -15.56 -8.38
CA ASP A 93 -7.62 -16.30 -7.19
C ASP A 93 -6.73 -17.51 -6.86
N ARG A 94 -5.41 -17.35 -7.07
CA ARG A 94 -4.37 -18.36 -6.80
C ARG A 94 -3.52 -18.03 -5.58
N SER A 95 -3.94 -17.06 -4.77
CA SER A 95 -3.28 -16.71 -3.52
C SER A 95 -4.31 -16.30 -2.46
N GLN A 96 -3.88 -16.16 -1.22
CA GLN A 96 -4.74 -15.70 -0.12
C GLN A 96 -4.83 -14.16 -0.01
N PHE A 97 -4.23 -13.44 -0.95
CA PHE A 97 -4.31 -11.99 -0.97
C PHE A 97 -5.69 -11.53 -1.43
N ARG A 98 -6.29 -10.62 -0.66
CA ARG A 98 -7.42 -9.82 -1.13
C ARG A 98 -6.86 -8.65 -1.94
N LEU A 99 -7.23 -8.57 -3.20
CA LEU A 99 -6.83 -7.46 -4.05
C LEU A 99 -7.65 -6.20 -3.72
N MET A 100 -6.96 -5.07 -3.61
CA MET A 100 -7.55 -3.74 -3.56
C MET A 100 -6.78 -2.87 -4.55
N ARG A 101 -7.49 -2.15 -5.41
CA ARG A 101 -6.95 -1.13 -6.30
C ARG A 101 -7.50 0.21 -5.83
N VAL A 102 -6.63 1.21 -5.74
CA VAL A 102 -7.03 2.60 -5.53
C VAL A 102 -6.56 3.37 -6.74
N HIS A 103 -7.50 3.79 -7.58
CA HIS A 103 -7.22 4.58 -8.76
C HIS A 103 -7.26 6.08 -8.43
N TRP A 104 -6.50 6.89 -9.17
CA TRP A 104 -6.40 8.33 -8.90
C TRP A 104 -7.76 9.04 -8.98
N SER A 105 -8.68 8.56 -9.83
CA SER A 105 -10.02 9.13 -9.98
C SER A 105 -10.93 8.90 -8.76
N GLU A 106 -10.49 8.08 -7.79
CA GLU A 106 -11.15 7.85 -6.50
C GLU A 106 -10.68 8.85 -5.43
N CYS A 107 -9.67 9.65 -5.74
CA CYS A 107 -9.15 10.67 -4.84
C CYS A 107 -9.93 11.98 -5.01
N PRO A 108 -10.57 12.51 -3.93
CA PRO A 108 -11.29 13.78 -4.00
C PRO A 108 -10.43 14.96 -4.45
N ASP A 109 -9.12 14.92 -4.18
CA ASP A 109 -8.20 15.99 -4.57
C ASP A 109 -7.94 16.02 -6.08
N TYR A 110 -8.13 14.88 -6.77
CA TYR A 110 -7.88 14.72 -8.20
C TYR A 110 -9.16 14.63 -9.03
N ASN A 111 -10.27 14.23 -8.40
CA ASN A 111 -11.58 14.14 -9.02
C ASN A 111 -12.65 14.72 -8.08
N PRO A 112 -12.62 16.03 -7.80
CA PRO A 112 -13.48 16.65 -6.78
C PRO A 112 -14.97 16.47 -7.07
N ASP A 113 -15.35 16.43 -8.35
CA ASP A 113 -16.75 16.37 -8.79
C ASP A 113 -17.26 14.94 -8.95
N GLY A 114 -16.38 13.97 -9.20
CA GLY A 114 -16.75 12.59 -9.52
C GLY A 114 -16.28 11.50 -8.55
N TRP A 115 -15.42 11.77 -7.56
CA TRP A 115 -14.75 10.73 -6.76
C TRP A 115 -15.70 9.75 -6.04
N ASN A 116 -16.91 10.20 -5.70
CA ASN A 116 -17.91 9.41 -4.98
C ASN A 116 -18.89 8.66 -5.90
N MET A 117 -18.75 8.78 -7.22
CA MET A 117 -19.59 8.08 -8.19
C MET A 117 -19.40 6.56 -8.05
N ALA A 118 -20.50 5.80 -8.05
CA ALA A 118 -20.44 4.35 -7.81
C ALA A 118 -19.86 3.56 -9.00
N ASP A 119 -20.22 3.96 -10.22
CA ASP A 119 -19.72 3.33 -11.44
C ASP A 119 -18.29 3.83 -11.77
N GLU A 120 -17.38 2.90 -12.05
CA GLU A 120 -15.98 3.21 -12.33
C GLU A 120 -15.82 3.96 -13.66
N ASN A 121 -16.61 3.62 -14.69
CA ASN A 121 -16.50 4.25 -16.00
C ASN A 121 -17.03 5.68 -15.95
N GLU A 122 -18.20 5.90 -15.33
CA GLU A 122 -18.75 7.25 -15.14
C GLU A 122 -17.79 8.11 -14.31
N ARG A 123 -17.23 7.55 -13.24
CA ARG A 123 -16.22 8.23 -12.41
C ARG A 123 -15.01 8.65 -13.24
N LEU A 124 -14.53 7.77 -14.13
CA LEU A 124 -13.39 8.05 -15.00
C LEU A 124 -13.73 9.11 -16.06
N GLU A 125 -14.89 9.01 -16.70
CA GLU A 125 -15.34 9.98 -17.70
C GLU A 125 -15.43 11.39 -17.10
N GLU A 126 -16.03 11.52 -15.91
CA GLU A 126 -16.10 12.78 -15.18
C GLU A 126 -14.70 13.27 -14.79
N ALA A 127 -13.86 12.38 -14.26
CA ALA A 127 -12.50 12.74 -13.87
C ALA A 127 -11.68 13.27 -15.05
N LEU A 128 -11.77 12.61 -16.21
CA LEU A 128 -11.11 13.02 -17.46
C LEU A 128 -11.67 14.34 -18.01
N ALA A 129 -12.96 14.61 -17.80
CA ALA A 129 -13.62 15.85 -18.20
C ALA A 129 -13.33 17.03 -17.25
N SER A 130 -12.91 16.75 -16.01
CA SER A 130 -12.71 17.77 -14.97
C SER A 130 -11.69 18.84 -15.34
N ASP A 131 -11.89 20.04 -14.79
CA ASP A 131 -10.94 21.15 -14.90
C ASP A 131 -9.60 20.82 -14.23
N TRP A 132 -9.65 20.01 -13.16
CA TRP A 132 -8.45 19.54 -12.48
C TRP A 132 -7.57 18.73 -13.44
N TYR A 133 -8.14 17.72 -14.12
CA TYR A 133 -7.39 16.83 -15.02
C TYR A 133 -6.77 17.61 -16.18
N LYS A 134 -7.55 18.48 -16.82
CA LYS A 134 -7.09 19.32 -17.94
C LYS A 134 -5.89 20.19 -17.58
N ARG A 135 -5.85 20.71 -16.34
CA ARG A 135 -4.79 21.62 -15.87
C ARG A 135 -3.58 20.91 -15.28
N HIS A 136 -3.75 19.75 -14.65
CA HIS A 136 -2.70 19.13 -13.83
C HIS A 136 -2.21 17.80 -14.40
N ARG A 137 -3.10 16.92 -14.88
CA ARG A 137 -2.73 15.56 -15.26
C ARG A 137 -1.95 15.49 -16.57
N SER A 138 -2.23 16.41 -17.49
CA SER A 138 -1.52 16.55 -18.78
C SER A 138 -0.06 17.03 -18.63
N LEU A 139 0.32 17.54 -17.45
CA LEU A 139 1.65 18.10 -17.19
C LEU A 139 2.71 17.05 -16.82
N TYR A 140 2.30 15.80 -16.60
CA TYR A 140 3.18 14.74 -16.10
C TYR A 140 2.98 13.45 -16.88
N THR A 141 4.05 12.66 -17.01
CA THR A 141 4.00 11.32 -17.62
C THR A 141 3.28 10.33 -16.70
N ASP A 142 2.86 9.19 -17.25
CA ASP A 142 2.25 8.12 -16.44
C ASP A 142 3.21 7.60 -15.36
N GLU A 143 4.52 7.60 -15.64
CA GLU A 143 5.57 7.22 -14.66
C GLU A 143 5.79 8.26 -13.55
N GLN A 144 5.40 9.52 -13.76
CA GLN A 144 5.47 10.55 -12.73
C GLN A 144 4.24 10.54 -11.81
N TRP A 145 3.18 9.84 -12.21
CA TRP A 145 1.94 9.64 -11.43
C TRP A 145 1.83 8.27 -10.78
N ALA A 146 2.46 7.25 -11.37
CA ALA A 146 2.67 5.93 -10.76
C ALA A 146 3.83 6.02 -9.77
#